data_AF-S8C6Y5-F1
#
_entry.id   AF-S8C6Y5-F1
#
_cell.length_a   1.000
_cell.length_b   1.000
_cell.length_c   1.000
_cell.angle_alpha   90.00
_cell.angle_beta   90.00
_cell.angle_gamma   90.00
#
_symmetry.space_group_name_H-M   'P 1'
#
loop_
_entity.id
_entity.type
_entity.pdbx_description
1 polymer ?
#
loop_
_entity_poly.entity_id
_entity_poly.type
_entity_poly.pdbx_seq_one_letter_code
_entity_poly.pdbx_strand_id
1 'polypeptide(L)'
;RGFSLAKNFNQVTASKRSEAAKFAQLWNDVICSFREEDLISDREMDLLLVPYSSDASLKIIQWPPFLLASKIPIALDMAAQFQYKDADLWKRIACDEYMKCAVIECYESFKNVLHTLIIGETEKRIIGIIIKEIENSISKGTFLSNFRMKPLPDLCKKFVQLVEILKDADPSNKNAVVLLLQDMLEVVTRDMMVNEIRELAELGQGSKDSGNQLFASIAYPPPNTAQWLEQ
;
A
#
# COMPACT_ATOMS: atom_id res chain seq x y z
N ARG A 1 -25.26 -7.10 -18.80
CA ARG A 1 -24.80 -7.77 -17.57
C ARG A 1 -23.57 -7.01 -17.08
N GLY A 2 -23.73 -6.17 -16.05
CA GLY A 2 -22.66 -5.31 -15.56
C GLY A 2 -21.60 -6.11 -14.81
N PHE A 3 -20.34 -5.92 -15.15
CA PHE A 3 -19.21 -6.43 -14.38
C PHE A 3 -19.00 -5.49 -13.19
N SER A 4 -19.31 -5.99 -12.00
CA SER A 4 -18.98 -5.33 -10.73
C SER A 4 -17.62 -5.87 -10.28
N LEU A 5 -16.59 -5.02 -10.28
CA LEU A 5 -15.25 -5.35 -9.78
C LEU A 5 -15.27 -5.71 -8.28
N ALA A 6 -16.33 -5.35 -7.56
CA ALA A 6 -16.52 -5.69 -6.15
C ALA A 6 -16.77 -7.18 -5.88
N LYS A 7 -17.08 -8.02 -6.89
CA LYS A 7 -17.40 -9.44 -6.67
C LYS A 7 -16.27 -10.43 -6.97
N ASN A 8 -15.14 -10.00 -7.53
CA ASN A 8 -14.03 -10.89 -7.89
C ASN A 8 -12.66 -10.45 -7.34
N PHE A 9 -12.62 -9.70 -6.24
CA PHE A 9 -11.58 -10.02 -5.27
C PHE A 9 -11.87 -11.45 -4.85
N ASN A 10 -11.02 -12.41 -5.21
CA ASN A 10 -11.13 -13.77 -4.68
C ASN A 10 -10.96 -13.63 -3.16
N GLN A 11 -12.07 -13.38 -2.46
CA GLN A 11 -12.10 -13.39 -1.02
C GLN A 11 -11.66 -14.81 -0.66
N VAL A 12 -10.45 -14.94 -0.14
CA VAL A 12 -9.91 -16.24 0.22
C VAL A 12 -10.89 -16.83 1.20
N THR A 13 -11.54 -17.93 0.78
CA THR A 13 -12.53 -18.62 1.60
C THR A 13 -11.87 -18.96 2.93
N ALA A 14 -12.64 -19.01 4.01
CA ALA A 14 -12.09 -19.32 5.33
C ALA A 14 -11.28 -20.64 5.32
N SER A 15 -11.66 -21.63 4.50
CA SER A 15 -10.90 -22.87 4.34
C SER A 15 -9.56 -22.67 3.63
N LYS A 16 -9.51 -21.93 2.51
CA LYS A 16 -8.24 -21.62 1.82
C LYS A 16 -7.28 -20.79 2.67
N ARG A 17 -7.82 -19.92 3.55
CA ARG A 17 -7.01 -19.16 4.52
C ARG A 17 -6.43 -20.08 5.59
N SER A 18 -7.21 -21.03 6.10
CA SER A 18 -6.73 -22.03 7.06
C SER A 18 -5.66 -22.94 6.44
N GLU A 19 -5.82 -23.32 5.18
CA GLU A 19 -4.82 -24.11 4.44
C GLU A 19 -3.52 -23.32 4.20
N ALA A 20 -3.62 -22.06 3.76
CA ALA A 20 -2.48 -21.18 3.60
C ALA A 20 -1.73 -20.94 4.91
N ALA A 21 -2.45 -20.78 6.02
CA ALA A 21 -1.84 -20.63 7.35
C ALA A 21 -1.09 -21.88 7.79
N LYS A 22 -1.64 -23.08 7.54
CA LYS A 22 -0.93 -24.35 7.83
C LYS A 22 0.31 -24.52 6.96
N PHE A 23 0.21 -24.16 5.68
CA PHE A 23 1.36 -24.17 4.77
C PHE A 23 2.45 -23.20 5.25
N ALA A 24 2.08 -21.97 5.59
CA ALA A 24 2.99 -20.95 6.09
C ALA A 24 3.70 -21.42 7.37
N GLN A 25 2.98 -22.06 8.30
CA GLN A 25 3.58 -22.63 9.51
C GLN A 25 4.68 -23.64 9.17
N LEU A 26 4.33 -24.66 8.38
CA LEU A 26 5.25 -25.72 8.00
C LEU A 26 6.45 -25.16 7.21
N TRP A 27 6.19 -24.24 6.29
CA TRP A 27 7.22 -23.62 5.48
C TRP A 27 8.18 -22.80 6.34
N ASN A 28 7.67 -21.96 7.24
CA ASN A 28 8.49 -21.14 8.12
C ASN A 28 9.33 -22.03 9.06
N ASP A 29 8.79 -23.15 9.56
CA ASP A 29 9.54 -24.13 10.33
C ASP A 29 10.70 -24.73 9.51
N VAL A 30 10.47 -25.05 8.23
CA VAL A 30 11.52 -25.54 7.33
C VAL A 30 12.59 -24.47 7.10
N ILE A 31 12.20 -23.22 6.86
CA ILE A 31 13.16 -22.12 6.64
C ILE A 31 13.98 -21.84 7.91
N CYS A 32 13.36 -21.84 9.09
CA CYS A 32 14.06 -21.74 10.37
C CYS A 32 15.06 -22.88 10.54
N SER A 33 14.68 -24.12 10.21
CA SER A 33 15.61 -25.26 10.29
C SER A 33 16.82 -25.12 9.35
N PHE A 34 16.62 -24.58 8.14
CA PHE A 34 17.74 -24.31 7.22
C PHE A 34 18.68 -23.25 7.78
N ARG A 35 18.13 -22.29 8.51
CA ARG A 35 18.98 -21.31 9.18
C ARG A 35 19.74 -21.89 10.36
N GLU A 36 19.09 -22.69 11.19
CA GLU A 36 19.72 -23.37 12.33
C GLU A 36 20.89 -24.27 11.90
N GLU A 37 20.78 -24.89 10.73
CA GLU A 37 21.82 -25.71 10.11
C GLU A 37 22.84 -24.91 9.27
N ASP A 38 22.83 -23.58 9.36
CA ASP A 38 23.74 -22.65 8.65
C ASP A 38 23.74 -22.80 7.12
N LEU A 39 22.62 -23.25 6.54
CA LEU A 39 22.46 -23.44 5.09
C LEU A 39 22.11 -22.15 4.36
N ILE A 40 21.55 -21.17 5.09
CA ILE A 40 21.11 -19.87 4.58
C ILE A 40 21.48 -18.76 5.57
N SER A 41 21.65 -17.54 5.08
CA SER A 41 21.90 -16.34 5.88
C SER A 41 20.61 -15.73 6.48
N ASP A 42 20.75 -14.78 7.43
CA ASP A 42 19.62 -13.97 7.96
C ASP A 42 18.80 -13.35 6.83
N ARG A 43 19.51 -12.77 5.86
CA ARG A 43 18.86 -12.10 4.74
C ARG A 43 18.07 -13.06 3.85
N GLU A 44 18.60 -14.26 3.62
CA GLU A 44 17.90 -15.27 2.82
C GLU A 44 16.68 -15.82 3.58
N MET A 45 16.81 -16.02 4.90
CA MET A 45 15.70 -16.38 5.77
C MET A 45 14.58 -15.33 5.69
N ASP A 46 14.89 -14.04 5.88
CA ASP A 46 13.90 -12.95 5.81
C ASP A 46 13.16 -12.90 4.46
N LEU A 47 13.86 -13.20 3.36
CA LEU A 47 13.26 -13.23 2.02
C LEU A 47 12.34 -14.44 1.79
N LEU A 48 12.59 -15.55 2.50
CA LEU A 48 11.90 -16.83 2.32
C LEU A 48 10.72 -17.02 3.28
N LEU A 49 10.72 -16.34 4.43
CA LEU A 49 9.62 -16.42 5.39
C LEU A 49 8.30 -15.92 4.80
N VAL A 50 7.23 -16.64 5.09
CA VAL A 50 5.86 -16.21 4.80
C VAL A 50 5.42 -15.31 5.96
N PRO A 51 5.12 -14.01 5.72
CA PRO A 51 4.65 -13.13 6.78
C PRO A 51 3.36 -13.69 7.38
N TYR A 52 3.35 -13.89 8.70
CA TYR A 52 2.11 -14.15 9.39
C TYR A 52 1.38 -12.83 9.54
N SER A 53 0.18 -12.71 8.98
CA SER A 53 -0.70 -11.62 9.38
C SER A 53 -1.10 -11.87 10.84
N SER A 54 -0.40 -11.27 11.79
CA SER A 54 -0.89 -11.13 13.17
C SER A 54 -2.15 -10.24 13.22
N ASP A 55 -2.44 -9.52 12.13
CA ASP A 55 -3.66 -8.76 11.91
C ASP A 55 -4.73 -9.53 11.10
N ALA A 56 -5.73 -10.07 11.81
CA ALA A 56 -6.90 -10.74 11.22
C ALA A 56 -7.79 -9.83 10.36
N SER A 57 -7.55 -8.51 10.33
CA SER A 57 -8.29 -7.55 9.51
C SER A 57 -7.86 -7.59 8.03
N LEU A 58 -6.61 -7.96 7.74
CA LEU A 58 -6.09 -8.14 6.39
C LEU A 58 -6.59 -9.47 5.81
N LYS A 59 -7.64 -9.42 5.00
CA LYS A 59 -8.21 -10.60 4.33
C LYS A 59 -7.40 -11.06 3.11
N ILE A 60 -6.07 -10.94 3.15
CA ILE A 60 -5.15 -11.18 2.03
C ILE A 60 -4.06 -12.16 2.46
N ILE A 61 -3.63 -13.02 1.54
CA ILE A 61 -2.44 -13.86 1.74
C ILE A 61 -1.22 -13.02 1.41
N GLN A 62 -0.32 -12.87 2.37
CA GLN A 62 0.98 -12.23 2.18
C GLN A 62 1.97 -13.30 1.72
N TRP A 63 2.54 -13.12 0.53
CA TRP A 63 3.53 -14.06 0.01
C TRP A 63 4.93 -13.62 0.42
N PRO A 64 5.86 -14.56 0.61
CA PRO A 64 7.26 -14.26 0.86
C PRO A 64 7.83 -13.27 -0.18
N PRO A 65 8.68 -12.32 0.23
CA PRO A 65 9.26 -11.31 -0.66
C PRO A 65 9.91 -11.89 -1.93
N PHE A 66 10.54 -13.07 -1.84
CA PHE A 66 11.19 -13.70 -2.99
C PHE A 66 10.22 -14.02 -4.15
N LEU A 67 8.94 -14.36 -3.86
CA LEU A 67 7.92 -14.61 -4.88
C LEU A 67 7.40 -13.31 -5.51
N LEU A 68 7.50 -12.22 -4.77
CA LEU A 68 7.02 -10.90 -5.17
C LEU A 68 8.11 -10.05 -5.85
N ALA A 69 9.34 -10.57 -5.92
CA ALA A 69 10.47 -9.90 -6.55
C ALA A 69 10.11 -9.41 -7.96
N SER A 70 10.38 -8.14 -8.21
CA SER A 70 10.09 -7.42 -9.47
C SER A 70 8.61 -7.26 -9.86
N LYS A 71 7.65 -7.85 -9.14
CA LYS A 71 6.23 -7.79 -9.52
C LYS A 71 5.66 -6.36 -9.44
N ILE A 72 5.96 -5.63 -8.36
CA ILE A 72 5.50 -4.25 -8.17
C ILE A 72 6.09 -3.30 -9.23
N PRO A 73 7.43 -3.25 -9.46
CA PRO A 73 7.99 -2.40 -10.52
C PRO A 73 7.38 -2.66 -11.90
N ILE A 74 7.16 -3.94 -12.27
CA ILE A 74 6.54 -4.28 -13.55
C ILE A 74 5.08 -3.79 -13.57
N ALA A 75 4.31 -3.94 -12.49
CA ALA A 75 2.93 -3.49 -12.41
C ALA A 75 2.81 -1.97 -12.58
N LEU A 76 3.74 -1.23 -11.96
CA LEU A 76 3.82 0.23 -12.06
C LEU A 76 4.11 0.68 -13.49
N ASP A 77 5.08 0.05 -14.15
CA ASP A 77 5.40 0.36 -15.55
C ASP A 77 4.24 0.04 -16.49
N MET A 78 3.61 -1.13 -16.31
CA MET A 78 2.41 -1.50 -17.06
C MET A 78 1.30 -0.46 -16.89
N ALA A 79 1.04 -0.01 -15.66
CA ALA A 79 0.01 0.98 -15.38
C ALA A 79 0.33 2.35 -15.96
N ALA A 80 1.58 2.82 -15.84
CA ALA A 80 2.02 4.12 -16.34
C ALA A 80 1.92 4.26 -17.86
N GLN A 81 2.13 3.15 -18.59
CA GLN A 81 2.06 3.11 -20.05
C GLN A 81 0.66 2.76 -20.58
N PHE A 82 -0.29 2.40 -19.72
CA PHE A 82 -1.60 1.92 -20.15
C PHE A 82 -2.54 3.05 -20.60
N GLN A 83 -3.28 2.82 -21.69
CA GLN A 83 -4.18 3.83 -22.29
C GLN A 83 -5.60 3.32 -22.59
N TYR A 84 -5.92 2.07 -22.22
CA TYR A 84 -7.22 1.45 -22.54
C TYR A 84 -8.13 1.39 -21.30
N LYS A 85 -9.02 0.38 -21.24
CA LYS A 85 -9.99 0.22 -20.16
C LYS A 85 -9.36 -0.43 -18.93
N ASP A 86 -9.84 -0.04 -17.76
CA ASP A 86 -9.45 -0.60 -16.45
C ASP A 86 -9.46 -2.14 -16.43
N ALA A 87 -10.50 -2.74 -17.00
CA ALA A 87 -10.66 -4.20 -17.03
C ALA A 87 -9.53 -4.88 -17.80
N ASP A 88 -9.00 -4.25 -18.86
CA ASP A 88 -7.91 -4.79 -19.65
C ASP A 88 -6.57 -4.68 -18.90
N LEU A 89 -6.34 -3.57 -18.19
CA LEU A 89 -5.17 -3.41 -17.32
C LEU A 89 -5.20 -4.46 -16.19
N TRP A 90 -6.33 -4.56 -15.50
CA TRP A 90 -6.49 -5.52 -14.41
C TRP A 90 -6.32 -6.95 -14.89
N LYS A 91 -6.84 -7.30 -16.08
CA LYS A 91 -6.64 -8.63 -16.67
C LYS A 91 -5.17 -8.94 -16.94
N ARG A 92 -4.35 -7.96 -17.34
CA ARG A 92 -2.90 -8.15 -17.54
C ARG A 92 -2.17 -8.36 -16.22
N ILE A 93 -2.45 -7.54 -15.22
CA ILE A 93 -1.89 -7.69 -13.86
C ILE A 93 -2.29 -9.05 -13.28
N ALA A 94 -3.57 -9.43 -13.43
CA ALA A 94 -4.14 -10.68 -12.92
C ALA A 94 -3.75 -11.93 -13.73
N CYS A 95 -2.97 -11.81 -14.80
CA CYS A 95 -2.42 -12.96 -15.51
C CYS A 95 -1.35 -13.68 -14.68
N ASP A 96 -0.72 -12.97 -13.74
CA ASP A 96 0.22 -13.51 -12.76
C ASP A 96 -0.42 -13.36 -11.37
N GLU A 97 -0.76 -14.50 -10.73
CA GLU A 97 -1.46 -14.48 -9.44
C GLU A 97 -0.59 -13.87 -8.34
N TYR A 98 0.74 -14.02 -8.38
CA TYR A 98 1.64 -13.37 -7.42
C TYR A 98 1.72 -11.86 -7.66
N MET A 99 1.70 -11.42 -8.92
CA MET A 99 1.66 -9.99 -9.26
C MET A 99 0.38 -9.33 -8.78
N LYS A 100 -0.75 -9.98 -8.99
CA LYS A 100 -2.04 -9.55 -8.45
C LYS A 100 -2.03 -9.47 -6.93
N CYS A 101 -1.54 -10.52 -6.25
CA CYS A 101 -1.41 -10.49 -4.79
C CYS A 101 -0.52 -9.34 -4.33
N ALA A 102 0.65 -9.14 -4.94
CA ALA A 102 1.56 -8.06 -4.62
C ALA A 102 0.89 -6.69 -4.75
N VAL A 103 0.18 -6.42 -5.85
CA VAL A 103 -0.50 -5.13 -6.07
C VAL A 103 -1.57 -4.87 -5.02
N ILE A 104 -2.37 -5.88 -4.68
CA ILE A 104 -3.43 -5.75 -3.66
C ILE A 104 -2.80 -5.54 -2.28
N GLU A 105 -1.81 -6.35 -1.92
CA GLU A 105 -1.11 -6.27 -0.64
C GLU A 105 -0.40 -4.92 -0.46
N CYS A 106 0.28 -4.44 -1.50
CA CYS A 106 0.96 -3.14 -1.49
C CYS A 106 -0.03 -2.00 -1.25
N TYR A 107 -1.19 -2.04 -1.89
CA TYR A 107 -2.22 -1.03 -1.72
C TYR A 107 -2.87 -1.06 -0.31
N GLU A 108 -3.14 -2.24 0.26
CA GLU A 108 -3.62 -2.33 1.64
C GLU A 108 -2.56 -1.89 2.66
N SER A 109 -1.30 -2.29 2.45
CA SER A 109 -0.18 -1.91 3.31
C SER A 109 0.04 -0.39 3.30
N PHE A 110 -0.07 0.22 2.13
CA PHE A 110 -0.03 1.68 1.98
C PHE A 110 -1.11 2.38 2.81
N LYS A 111 -2.37 1.91 2.75
CA LYS A 111 -3.46 2.45 3.57
C LYS A 111 -3.18 2.30 5.07
N ASN A 112 -2.67 1.15 5.50
CA ASN A 112 -2.35 0.88 6.90
C ASN A 112 -1.24 1.78 7.44
N VAL A 113 -0.17 1.98 6.67
CA VAL A 113 0.94 2.89 7.04
C VAL A 113 0.42 4.30 7.21
N LEU A 114 -0.36 4.81 6.25
CA LEU A 114 -0.95 6.16 6.35
C LEU A 114 -1.89 6.30 7.54
N HIS A 115 -2.77 5.32 7.76
CA HIS A 115 -3.69 5.32 8.90
C HIS A 115 -2.96 5.36 10.24
N THR A 116 -1.85 4.65 10.36
CA THR A 116 -1.06 4.58 11.59
C THR A 116 -0.24 5.85 11.81
N LEU A 117 0.32 6.41 10.74
CA LEU A 117 1.19 7.58 10.82
C LEU A 117 0.41 8.89 11.04
N ILE A 118 -0.78 9.03 10.46
CA ILE A 118 -1.55 10.29 10.48
C ILE A 118 -2.50 10.31 11.68
N ILE A 119 -2.24 11.19 12.65
CA ILE A 119 -3.11 11.35 13.83
C ILE A 119 -4.15 12.45 13.61
N GLY A 120 -3.78 13.52 12.90
CA GLY A 120 -4.63 14.69 12.70
C GLY A 120 -5.97 14.37 12.03
N GLU A 121 -7.07 14.82 12.63
CA GLU A 121 -8.44 14.52 12.16
C GLU A 121 -8.72 15.13 10.78
N THR A 122 -8.21 16.33 10.50
CA THR A 122 -8.33 16.98 9.20
C THR A 122 -7.61 16.17 8.12
N GLU A 123 -6.37 15.76 8.39
CA GLU A 123 -5.56 14.97 7.49
C GLU A 123 -6.14 13.58 7.25
N LYS A 124 -6.63 12.90 8.31
CA LYS A 124 -7.37 11.64 8.17
C LYS A 124 -8.58 11.80 7.26
N ARG A 125 -9.34 12.89 7.40
CA ARG A 125 -10.49 13.16 6.53
C ARG A 125 -10.07 13.36 5.08
N ILE A 126 -8.99 14.12 4.83
CA ILE A 126 -8.43 14.34 3.48
C ILE A 126 -8.03 13.00 2.85
N ILE A 127 -7.23 12.19 3.53
CA ILE A 127 -6.81 10.88 3.03
C ILE A 127 -8.01 9.95 2.85
N GLY A 128 -8.98 9.98 3.76
CA GLY A 128 -10.21 9.19 3.66
C GLY A 128 -11.05 9.54 2.42
N ILE A 129 -11.14 10.83 2.06
CA ILE A 129 -11.82 11.27 0.83
C ILE A 129 -11.10 10.74 -0.41
N ILE A 130 -9.77 10.83 -0.45
CA ILE A 130 -8.94 10.34 -1.57
C ILE A 130 -9.10 8.83 -1.73
N ILE A 131 -8.93 8.06 -0.65
CA ILE A 131 -9.10 6.59 -0.67
C ILE A 131 -10.50 6.24 -1.14
N LYS A 132 -11.53 6.91 -0.63
CA LYS A 132 -12.92 6.67 -1.06
C LYS A 132 -13.12 6.92 -2.55
N GLU A 133 -12.50 7.97 -3.11
CA GLU A 133 -12.59 8.24 -4.55
C GLU A 133 -11.86 7.20 -5.39
N ILE A 134 -10.70 6.73 -4.94
CA ILE A 134 -9.95 5.63 -5.57
C ILE A 134 -10.83 4.37 -5.60
N GLU A 135 -11.36 3.93 -4.45
CA GLU A 135 -12.21 2.74 -4.32
C GLU A 135 -13.50 2.86 -5.17
N ASN A 136 -14.13 4.04 -5.18
CA ASN A 136 -15.29 4.31 -6.01
C ASN A 136 -14.96 4.22 -7.51
N SER A 137 -13.80 4.74 -7.92
CA SER A 137 -13.36 4.70 -9.31
C SER A 137 -13.02 3.28 -9.75
N ILE A 138 -12.34 2.51 -8.90
CA ILE A 138 -12.06 1.09 -9.14
C ILE A 138 -13.38 0.31 -9.25
N SER A 139 -14.32 0.47 -8.31
CA SER A 139 -15.57 -0.29 -8.31
C SER A 139 -16.47 0.00 -9.53
N LYS A 140 -16.42 1.22 -10.05
CA LYS A 140 -17.14 1.66 -11.27
C LYS A 140 -16.40 1.32 -12.57
N GLY A 141 -15.13 0.92 -12.51
CA GLY A 141 -14.30 0.70 -13.70
C GLY A 141 -13.97 1.99 -14.46
N THR A 142 -13.79 3.09 -13.72
CA THR A 142 -13.47 4.45 -14.20
C THR A 142 -12.18 4.99 -13.58
N PHE A 143 -11.32 4.12 -13.07
CA PHE A 143 -10.04 4.48 -12.46
C PHE A 143 -9.12 5.18 -13.45
N LEU A 144 -8.88 4.61 -14.64
CA LEU A 144 -7.97 5.23 -15.62
C LEU A 144 -8.51 6.51 -16.25
N SER A 145 -9.83 6.75 -16.17
CA SER A 145 -10.42 8.03 -16.58
C SER A 145 -10.32 9.10 -15.49
N ASN A 146 -10.29 8.70 -14.22
CA ASN A 146 -10.27 9.62 -13.08
C ASN A 146 -8.86 9.88 -12.54
N PHE A 147 -7.91 8.96 -12.82
CA PHE A 147 -6.53 9.01 -12.35
C PHE A 147 -5.55 8.77 -13.50
N ARG A 148 -4.57 9.67 -13.63
CA ARG A 148 -3.41 9.55 -14.51
C ARG A 148 -2.38 8.66 -13.83
N MET A 149 -1.94 7.63 -14.55
CA MET A 149 -1.02 6.63 -14.00
C MET A 149 0.46 6.96 -14.22
N LYS A 150 0.78 7.92 -15.09
CA LYS A 150 2.17 8.33 -15.34
C LYS A 150 2.95 8.76 -14.07
N PRO A 151 2.34 9.47 -13.10
CA PRO A 151 3.03 9.85 -11.85
C PRO A 151 3.05 8.75 -10.78
N LEU A 152 2.34 7.63 -10.98
CA LEU A 152 2.25 6.56 -9.97
C LEU A 152 3.63 5.97 -9.60
N PRO A 153 4.57 5.70 -10.53
CA PRO A 153 5.90 5.24 -10.17
C PRO A 153 6.65 6.21 -9.25
N ASP A 154 6.47 7.53 -9.43
CA ASP A 154 7.13 8.53 -8.60
C ASP A 154 6.48 8.62 -7.21
N LEU A 155 5.16 8.48 -7.12
CA LEU A 155 4.46 8.30 -5.84
C LEU A 155 5.01 7.08 -5.09
N CYS A 156 5.20 5.95 -5.77
CA CYS A 156 5.77 4.75 -5.16
C CYS A 156 7.21 4.97 -4.67
N LYS A 157 8.07 5.68 -5.42
CA LYS A 157 9.42 6.03 -4.95
C LYS A 157 9.38 6.87 -3.67
N LYS A 158 8.49 7.87 -3.61
CA LYS A 158 8.30 8.69 -2.40
C LYS A 158 7.82 7.83 -1.22
N PHE A 159 6.94 6.87 -1.47
CA PHE A 159 6.50 5.95 -0.41
C PHE A 159 7.62 5.02 0.08
N VAL A 160 8.47 4.50 -0.82
CA VAL A 160 9.65 3.71 -0.43
C VAL A 160 10.57 4.56 0.46
N GLN A 161 10.85 5.81 0.06
CA GLN A 161 11.63 6.75 0.88
C GLN A 161 10.98 6.99 2.26
N LEU A 162 9.64 7.06 2.33
CA LEU A 162 8.94 7.20 3.60
C LEU A 162 9.21 6.00 4.49
N VAL A 163 9.03 4.78 3.98
CA VAL A 163 9.25 3.55 4.74
C VAL A 163 10.70 3.42 5.22
N GLU A 164 11.68 3.82 4.40
CA GLU A 164 13.09 3.88 4.81
C GLU A 164 13.32 4.81 6.01
N ILE A 165 12.72 6.01 6.00
CA ILE A 165 12.80 6.96 7.12
C ILE A 165 12.07 6.43 8.37
N LEU A 166 10.96 5.71 8.18
CA LEU A 166 10.22 5.09 9.28
C LEU A 166 11.03 3.98 9.95
N LYS A 167 11.78 3.20 9.17
CA LYS A 167 12.64 2.12 9.65
C LYS A 167 13.77 2.63 10.55
N ASP A 168 14.40 3.75 10.19
CA ASP A 168 15.49 4.33 10.99
C ASP A 168 15.01 4.89 12.34
N ALA A 169 13.71 5.24 12.44
CA ALA A 169 13.04 5.73 13.64
C ALA A 169 13.74 6.92 14.36
N ASP A 170 14.61 7.67 13.68
CA ASP A 170 15.29 8.85 14.23
C ASP A 170 14.29 10.03 14.40
N PRO A 171 14.04 10.50 15.63
CA PRO A 171 13.12 11.61 15.88
C PRO A 171 13.42 12.90 15.09
N SER A 172 14.68 13.10 14.69
CA SER A 172 15.14 14.25 13.91
C SER A 172 14.52 14.32 12.51
N ASN A 173 14.10 13.16 11.98
CA ASN A 173 13.52 13.06 10.64
C ASN A 173 12.04 13.43 10.57
N LYS A 174 11.41 13.83 11.69
CA LYS A 174 9.98 14.17 11.73
C LYS A 174 9.59 15.19 10.65
N ASN A 175 10.38 16.26 10.48
CA ASN A 175 10.09 17.28 9.47
C ASN A 175 10.21 16.74 8.04
N ALA A 176 11.15 15.82 7.79
CA ALA A 176 11.29 15.16 6.50
C ALA A 176 10.07 14.29 6.18
N VAL A 177 9.55 13.56 7.18
CA VAL A 177 8.31 12.77 7.04
C VAL A 177 7.12 13.67 6.70
N VAL A 178 6.96 14.81 7.39
CA VAL A 178 5.87 15.77 7.10
C VAL A 178 5.96 16.29 5.67
N LEU A 179 7.15 16.73 5.24
CA LEU A 179 7.35 17.22 3.86
C LEU A 179 7.07 16.12 2.83
N LEU A 180 7.50 14.89 3.09
CA LEU A 180 7.29 13.78 2.17
C LEU A 180 5.80 13.41 2.04
N LEU A 181 5.03 13.45 3.14
CA LEU A 181 3.58 13.25 3.11
C LEU A 181 2.87 14.37 2.34
N GLN A 182 3.33 15.62 2.48
CA GLN A 182 2.80 16.76 1.71
C GLN A 182 3.08 16.61 0.22
N ASP A 183 4.32 16.26 -0.15
CA ASP A 183 4.72 15.95 -1.52
C ASP A 183 3.87 14.83 -2.12
N MET A 184 3.66 13.75 -1.38
CA MET A 184 2.84 12.63 -1.84
C MET A 184 1.38 13.05 -2.06
N LEU A 185 0.81 13.85 -1.14
CA LEU A 185 -0.52 14.40 -1.29
C LEU A 185 -0.62 15.29 -2.54
N GLU A 186 0.41 16.10 -2.81
CA GLU A 186 0.46 16.95 -3.99
C GLU A 186 0.49 16.13 -5.29
N VAL A 187 1.34 15.09 -5.37
CA VAL A 187 1.38 14.20 -6.53
C VAL A 187 0.00 13.57 -6.79
N VAL A 188 -0.66 13.07 -5.75
CA VAL A 188 -1.98 12.45 -5.90
C VAL A 188 -3.02 13.47 -6.37
N THR A 189 -3.09 14.64 -5.74
CA THR A 189 -4.17 15.60 -5.96
C THR A 189 -3.98 16.47 -7.21
N ARG A 190 -2.75 16.83 -7.57
CA ARG A 190 -2.46 17.70 -8.73
C ARG A 190 -2.08 16.93 -9.98
N ASP A 191 -1.24 15.91 -9.84
CA ASP A 191 -0.64 15.25 -11.01
C ASP A 191 -1.43 14.02 -11.44
N MET A 192 -1.98 13.27 -10.48
CA MET A 192 -2.73 12.04 -10.76
C MET A 192 -4.22 12.29 -10.96
N MET A 193 -4.90 12.97 -10.05
CA MET A 193 -6.35 13.18 -10.15
C MET A 193 -6.71 14.08 -11.33
N VAL A 194 -7.65 13.64 -12.16
CA VAL A 194 -8.11 14.39 -13.33
C VAL A 194 -9.10 15.48 -12.94
N ASN A 195 -9.94 15.21 -11.94
CA ASN A 195 -10.94 16.16 -11.43
C ASN A 195 -10.62 16.53 -9.99
N GLU A 196 -10.71 17.82 -9.67
CA GLU A 196 -10.63 18.27 -8.28
C GLU A 196 -11.86 17.80 -7.49
N ILE A 197 -11.63 17.22 -6.30
CA ILE A 197 -12.71 16.91 -5.38
C ILE A 197 -13.04 18.19 -4.61
N ARG A 198 -14.27 18.69 -4.76
CA ARG A 198 -14.72 19.94 -4.12
C ARG A 198 -14.54 19.92 -2.60
N GLU A 199 -14.80 18.79 -1.95
CA GLU A 199 -14.60 18.60 -0.51
C GLU A 199 -13.13 18.76 -0.10
N LEU A 200 -12.17 18.37 -0.94
CA LEU A 200 -10.74 18.58 -0.68
C LEU A 200 -10.35 20.05 -0.81
N ALA A 201 -10.91 20.75 -1.79
CA ALA A 201 -10.64 22.19 -2.00
C ALA A 201 -11.13 23.02 -0.79
N GLU A 202 -12.30 22.69 -0.24
CA GLU A 202 -12.87 23.34 0.95
C GLU A 202 -12.00 23.10 2.21
N LEU A 203 -11.52 21.87 2.42
CA LEU A 203 -10.65 21.52 3.56
C LEU A 203 -9.24 22.12 3.42
N GLY A 204 -8.70 22.20 2.21
CA GLY A 204 -7.40 22.81 1.93
C GLY A 204 -7.36 24.32 2.17
N GLN A 205 -8.48 25.02 1.98
CA GLN A 205 -8.59 26.45 2.31
C GLN A 205 -8.69 26.68 3.82
N GLY A 206 -9.46 25.87 4.54
CA GLY A 206 -9.57 25.97 6.01
C GLY A 206 -8.25 25.75 6.76
N SER A 207 -7.34 24.94 6.23
CA SER A 207 -5.99 24.76 6.81
C SER A 207 -5.05 25.94 6.55
N LYS A 208 -5.22 26.66 5.43
CA LYS A 208 -4.43 27.86 5.13
C LYS A 208 -4.84 29.04 6.01
N ASP A 209 -6.13 29.18 6.30
CA ASP A 209 -6.67 30.25 7.13
C ASP A 209 -6.31 30.10 8.62
N SER A 210 -5.99 28.88 9.07
CA SER A 210 -5.63 28.58 10.45
C SER A 210 -4.11 28.55 10.71
N GLY A 211 -3.28 28.78 9.69
CA GLY A 211 -1.81 28.84 9.81
C GLY A 211 -1.12 27.53 10.20
N ASN A 212 -1.87 26.42 10.29
CA ASN A 212 -1.35 25.11 10.66
C ASN A 212 -0.80 24.38 9.42
N GLN A 213 0.43 23.88 9.55
CA GLN A 213 1.06 23.04 8.54
C GLN A 213 0.34 21.67 8.47
N LEU A 214 -0.15 21.29 7.29
CA LEU A 214 -0.74 19.97 7.06
C LEU A 214 0.23 18.85 7.46
N PHE A 215 -0.29 17.81 8.11
CA PHE A 215 0.48 16.67 8.62
C PHE A 215 1.47 17.01 9.75
N ALA A 216 1.38 18.18 10.40
CA ALA A 216 2.19 18.45 11.60
C ALA A 216 1.90 17.45 12.76
N SER A 217 0.68 16.89 12.78
CA SER A 217 0.20 15.92 13.76
C SER A 217 0.35 14.48 13.26
N ILE A 218 1.59 13.96 13.30
CA ILE A 218 1.93 12.57 12.95
C ILE A 218 2.45 11.77 14.15
N ALA A 219 2.20 10.46 14.13
CA ALA A 219 2.74 9.46 15.04
C ALA A 219 4.17 9.09 14.63
N TYR A 220 5.14 9.96 14.94
CA TYR A 220 6.55 9.72 14.62
C TYR A 220 7.48 10.02 15.81
N PRO A 221 8.44 9.11 16.15
CA PRO A 221 8.70 7.81 15.52
C PRO A 221 7.52 6.83 15.67
N PRO A 222 7.42 5.80 14.80
CA PRO A 222 6.31 4.84 14.86
C PRO A 222 6.24 4.21 16.27
N PRO A 223 5.05 3.97 16.82
CA PRO A 223 4.91 3.28 18.09
C PRO A 223 5.57 1.90 17.99
N ASN A 224 6.28 1.48 19.05
CA ASN A 224 6.99 0.20 19.12
C ASN A 224 6.00 -0.97 19.31
N THR A 225 5.13 -1.20 18.33
CA THR A 225 4.12 -2.27 18.28
C THR A 225 4.57 -3.37 17.31
N ALA A 226 4.18 -4.63 17.57
CA ALA A 226 4.56 -5.80 16.78
C ALA A 226 4.36 -5.62 15.24
N GLN A 227 3.34 -4.86 14.83
CA GLN A 227 3.07 -4.51 13.43
C GLN A 227 4.22 -3.78 12.70
N TRP A 228 5.09 -3.08 13.42
CA TRP A 228 6.26 -2.38 12.84
C TRP A 228 7.55 -3.20 12.91
N LEU A 229 7.59 -4.24 13.75
CA LEU A 229 8.73 -5.16 13.85
C LEU A 229 8.65 -6.30 12.83
N GLU A 230 7.43 -6.63 12.37
CA GLU A 230 7.16 -7.72 11.40
C GLU A 230 7.14 -7.27 9.92
N GLN A 231 7.40 -6.00 9.62
CA GLN A 231 7.47 -5.44 8.24
C GLN A 231 8.90 -5.07 7.84
#